data_AF-A0A970QAB6-F1
#
_entry.id   AF-A0A970QAB6-F1
#
_cell.length_a   1.000
_cell.length_b   1.000
_cell.length_c   1.000
_cell.angle_alpha   90.00
_cell.angle_beta   90.00
_cell.angle_gamma   90.00
#
_symmetry.space_group_name_H-M   'P 1'
#
loop_
_entity.id
_entity.type
_entity.pdbx_description
1 polymer ?
#
loop_
_entity_poly.entity_id
_entity_poly.type
_entity_poly.pdbx_seq_one_letter_code
_entity_poly.pdbx_strand_id
1 'polypeptide(L)' 'MMERINIVIDTREQQPYTFDPERFETVRRALPAGDYSLVGSETRVAVERKSRSNFISTVIRTRKRFHAELRKLANPS' A
#
# COMPACT_ATOMS: atom_id res chain seq x y z
N MET A 1 18.11 -17.28 -2.42
CA MET A 1 16.70 -17.17 -2.03
C MET A 1 16.37 -15.68 -2.02
N MET A 2 15.41 -15.23 -2.82
CA MET A 2 15.00 -13.81 -2.78
C MET A 2 14.20 -13.57 -1.50
N GLU A 3 14.50 -12.49 -0.79
CA GLU A 3 13.75 -12.09 0.41
C GLU A 3 12.37 -11.57 -0.03
N ARG A 4 11.30 -12.15 0.53
CA ARG A 4 9.91 -11.76 0.23
C ARG A 4 9.50 -10.57 1.09
N ILE A 5 8.74 -9.66 0.51
CA ILE A 5 8.21 -8.50 1.22
C ILE A 5 6.91 -8.89 1.94
N ASN A 6 6.86 -8.62 3.24
CA ASN A 6 5.71 -8.95 4.08
C ASN A 6 4.68 -7.81 4.10
N ILE A 7 3.49 -8.08 3.56
CA ILE A 7 2.37 -7.14 3.49
C ILE A 7 1.35 -7.50 4.56
N VAL A 8 0.95 -6.51 5.36
CA VAL A 8 -0.20 -6.61 6.26
C VAL A 8 -1.43 -6.11 5.52
N ILE A 9 -2.48 -6.90 5.51
CA ILE A 9 -3.80 -6.55 4.98
C ILE A 9 -4.72 -6.30 6.18
N ASP A 10 -5.37 -5.14 6.20
CA ASP A 10 -6.32 -4.81 7.26
C ASP A 10 -7.47 -5.84 7.29
N THR A 11 -7.87 -6.25 8.49
CA THR A 11 -8.93 -7.24 8.65
C THR A 11 -10.29 -6.77 8.15
N ARG A 12 -10.54 -5.46 8.12
CA ARG A 12 -11.78 -4.83 7.65
C ARG A 12 -11.87 -4.75 6.12
N GLU A 13 -10.75 -4.91 5.39
CA GLU A 13 -10.77 -4.92 3.92
C GLU A 13 -11.40 -6.22 3.40
N GLN A 14 -12.58 -6.09 2.80
CA GLN A 14 -13.42 -7.22 2.36
C GLN A 14 -13.03 -7.77 0.98
N GLN A 15 -12.37 -6.97 0.15
CA GLN A 15 -11.95 -7.34 -1.20
C GLN A 15 -10.47 -7.00 -1.41
N PRO A 16 -9.57 -7.68 -0.69
CA PRO A 16 -8.15 -7.39 -0.76
C PRO A 16 -7.59 -7.70 -2.15
N TYR A 17 -6.54 -6.97 -2.54
CA TYR A 17 -5.77 -7.32 -3.73
C TYR A 17 -5.02 -8.64 -3.53
N THR A 18 -4.86 -9.37 -4.62
CA THR A 18 -3.95 -10.52 -4.70
C THR A 18 -2.54 -10.02 -4.98
N PHE A 19 -1.56 -10.52 -4.21
CA PHE A 19 -0.15 -10.22 -4.41
C PHE A 19 0.56 -11.44 -5.01
N ASP A 20 1.64 -11.18 -5.76
CA ASP A 20 2.49 -12.21 -6.35
C ASP A 20 3.20 -13.01 -5.25
N PRO A 21 2.91 -14.32 -5.08
CA PRO A 21 3.45 -15.13 -3.98
C PRO A 21 4.97 -15.40 -4.10
N GLU A 22 5.57 -15.21 -5.28
CA GLU A 22 7.02 -15.35 -5.43
C GLU A 22 7.78 -14.17 -4.81
N ARG A 23 7.12 -13.01 -4.69
CA ARG A 23 7.71 -11.74 -4.24
C ARG A 23 7.18 -11.28 -2.88
N PHE A 24 5.96 -11.66 -2.54
CA PHE A 24 5.26 -11.15 -1.37
C PHE A 24 4.70 -12.27 -0.51
N GLU A 25 4.75 -12.05 0.80
CA GLU A 25 3.99 -12.80 1.78
C GLU A 25 2.94 -11.87 2.38
N THR A 26 1.75 -12.40 2.67
CA THR A 26 0.63 -11.59 3.17
C THR A 26 0.12 -12.11 4.50
N VAL A 27 -0.14 -11.21 5.44
CA VAL A 27 -0.78 -11.52 6.72
C VAL A 27 -1.99 -10.62 6.93
N ARG A 28 -3.06 -11.14 7.55
CA ARG A 28 -4.22 -10.34 7.94
C ARG A 28 -4.12 -9.90 9.39
N ARG A 29 -4.23 -8.60 9.66
CA ARG A 29 -4.26 -8.02 11.01
C ARG A 29 -4.95 -6.67 10.99
N ALA A 30 -5.62 -6.30 12.08
CA ALA A 30 -6.13 -4.94 12.23
C ALA A 30 -4.98 -3.93 12.19
N LEU A 31 -5.07 -2.96 11.28
CA LEU A 31 -4.15 -1.84 11.16
C LEU A 31 -4.72 -0.61 11.88
N PRO A 32 -3.86 0.23 12.46
CA PRO A 32 -4.29 1.50 13.06
C PRO A 32 -4.88 2.44 12.00
N ALA A 33 -4.39 2.39 10.76
CA ALA A 33 -4.90 3.14 9.62
C ALA A 33 -4.55 2.46 8.28
N GLY A 34 -5.38 2.66 7.26
CA GLY A 34 -5.21 2.11 5.92
C GLY A 34 -5.68 0.66 5.76
N ASP A 35 -5.75 0.21 4.51
CA ASP A 35 -6.13 -1.15 4.12
C ASP A 35 -4.92 -2.08 3.97
N TYR A 36 -3.72 -1.53 3.75
CA TYR A 36 -2.47 -2.29 3.68
C TYR A 36 -1.31 -1.57 4.34
N SER A 37 -0.32 -2.35 4.79
CA SER A 37 0.96 -1.85 5.29
C SER A 37 2.09 -2.88 5.09
N LEU A 38 3.31 -2.55 5.51
CA LEU A 38 4.44 -3.47 5.62
C LEU A 38 4.60 -3.92 7.07
N VAL A 39 4.96 -5.19 7.27
CA VAL A 39 5.25 -5.71 8.61
C VAL A 39 6.39 -4.92 9.25
N GLY A 40 6.18 -4.45 10.48
CA GLY A 40 7.11 -3.62 11.25
C GLY A 40 7.07 -2.12 10.91
N SER A 41 6.21 -1.69 9.98
CA SER A 41 6.05 -0.29 9.56
C SER A 41 4.59 0.20 9.58
N GLU A 42 3.74 -0.44 10.38
CA GLU A 42 2.28 -0.27 10.39
C GLU A 42 1.80 1.13 10.77
N THR A 43 2.65 1.89 11.46
CA THR A 43 2.38 3.28 11.85
C THR A 43 3.12 4.31 10.97
N ARG A 44 4.01 3.85 10.09
CA ARG A 44 4.84 4.71 9.21
C ARG A 44 4.38 4.68 7.76
N VAL A 45 3.84 3.54 7.31
CA VAL A 45 3.39 3.32 5.94
C VAL A 45 2.00 2.71 5.98
N ALA A 46 1.03 3.37 5.35
CA ALA A 46 -0.32 2.86 5.19
C ALA A 46 -0.80 3.15 3.77
N VAL A 47 -1.48 2.19 3.16
CA VAL A 47 -2.05 2.29 1.82
C VAL A 47 -3.55 2.11 1.90
N GLU A 48 -4.30 3.03 1.31
CA GLU A 48 -5.75 2.99 1.22
C GLU A 48 -6.20 2.43 -0.13
N ARG A 49 -7.13 1.48 -0.13
CA ARG A 49 -7.81 0.96 -1.31
C ARG A 49 -8.95 1.88 -1.70
N LYS A 50 -8.79 2.60 -2.80
CA LYS A 50 -9.91 3.33 -3.43
C LYS A 50 -10.47 2.54 -4.61
N SER A 51 -11.80 2.45 -4.68
CA SER A 51 -12.48 1.91 -5.87
C SER A 51 -12.16 2.76 -7.11
N ARG A 52 -12.12 2.11 -8.29
CA ARG A 52 -11.71 2.72 -9.57
C ARG A 52 -12.45 4.03 -9.90
N SER A 53 -13.71 4.16 -9.47
CA SER A 53 -14.53 5.36 -9.68
C SER A 53 -14.09 6.56 -8.81
N ASN A 54 -13.56 6.34 -7.61
CA ASN A 54 -13.11 7.41 -6.70
C ASN A 54 -11.64 7.80 -6.88
N PHE A 55 -10.81 6.92 -7.43
CA PHE A 55 -9.38 7.19 -7.63
C PHE A 55 -9.10 8.10 -8.83
N ILE A 56 -9.85 7.94 -9.93
CA ILE A 56 -9.60 8.66 -11.19
C ILE A 56 -9.82 10.17 -11.05
N SER A 57 -10.86 10.61 -10.32
CA SER A 57 -11.14 12.06 -10.17
C SER A 57 -10.05 12.80 -9.38
N THR A 58 -9.45 12.14 -8.38
CA THR A 58 -8.48 12.77 -7.46
C THR A 58 -7.04 12.65 -7.98
N VAL A 59 -6.71 11.52 -8.62
CA VAL A 59 -5.34 11.26 -9.10
C VAL A 59 -5.06 11.92 -10.45
N ILE A 60 -6.01 11.98 -11.38
CA ILE A 60 -5.78 12.67 -12.67
C ILE A 60 -5.53 14.17 -12.46
N ARG A 61 -6.21 14.81 -11.51
CA ARG A 61 -5.98 16.23 -11.17
C ARG A 61 -4.63 16.51 -10.51
N THR A 62 -4.01 15.52 -9.85
CA THR A 62 -2.83 15.72 -8.99
C THR A 62 -1.61 14.86 -9.35
N ARG A 63 -1.64 14.19 -10.52
CA ARG A 63 -0.65 13.23 -11.03
C ARG A 63 0.81 13.72 -10.96
N LYS A 64 1.08 15.00 -11.18
CA LYS A 64 2.44 15.57 -11.08
C LYS A 64 2.97 15.57 -9.65
N ARG A 65 2.13 15.92 -8.66
CA ARG A 65 2.51 15.97 -7.25
C ARG A 65 2.68 14.56 -6.68
N PHE A 66 1.82 13.63 -7.08
CA PHE A 66 1.91 12.22 -6.67
C PHE A 66 3.24 11.57 -7.09
N HIS A 67 3.69 11.78 -8.34
CA HIS A 67 5.00 11.29 -8.80
C HIS A 67 6.18 11.92 -8.07
N ALA A 68 6.08 13.18 -7.65
CA ALA A 68 7.15 13.84 -6.90
C ALA A 68 7.32 13.22 -5.51
N GLU A 69 6.22 12.93 -4.81
CA GLU A 69 6.25 12.30 -3.49
C GLU A 69 6.75 10.84 -3.54
N LEU A 70 6.38 10.08 -4.58
CA LEU A 70 6.92 8.73 -4.78
C LEU A 70 8.44 8.71 -4.99
N ARG A 71 9.00 9.71 -5.68
CA ARG A 71 10.47 9.81 -5.85
C ARG A 71 11.19 10.14 -4.55
N LYS A 72 10.57 10.92 -3.65
CA LYS A 72 11.16 11.23 -2.33
C LYS A 72 11.20 10.01 -1.42
N LEU A 73 10.16 9.18 -1.47
CA LEU A 73 10.10 7.94 -0.68
C LEU A 73 11.04 6.85 -1.20
N ALA A 74 11.30 6.82 -2.51
CA ALA A 74 12.19 5.84 -3.14
C ALA A 74 13.69 6.07 -2.88
N ASN A 75 14.08 7.30 -2.51
CA ASN A 75 15.47 7.66 -2.26
C ASN A 75 15.56 8.45 -0.94
N PRO A 76 15.54 7.77 0.22
CA PRO A 76 15.71 8.45 1.50
C PRO A 76 17.11 9.04 1.52
N SER A 77 17.18 10.37 1.63
CA SER A 77 18.42 11.11 1.85
C SER A 77 18.81 11.02 3.32
#